data_AF-A0A3F2V977-F1
#
_entry.id   AF-A0A3F2V977-F1
#
_cell.length_a   1.000
_cell.length_b   1.000
_cell.length_c   1.000
_cell.angle_alpha   90.00
_cell.angle_beta   90.00
_cell.angle_gamma   90.00
#
_symmetry.space_group_name_H-M   'P 1'
#
loop_
_entity.id
_entity.type
_entity.pdbx_description
1 polymer ?
#
loop_
_entity_poly.entity_id
_entity_poly.type
_entity_poly.pdbx_seq_one_letter_code
_entity_poly.pdbx_strand_id
1 'polypeptide(L)'
;MRLSIRGASARLLARAAIFTGIVALSGCSAAIYKVTGDTMTNIGEDVMVPYLLTTDDSKIACASGEALTPLLLSFSTVTTPPDQLETLMGLVGGTCASQRAFEHEMAYIRFASEQRISQATNARIESKRWHAIAAARYFRSYQALGRALGEPGGECPMFDNDFEQLIWLLGSISGLQAALADIQSDMAVGVPFNVAPKAERAVACLDDEKHNVKWWGLPKAIRASLWTIVPGVTPAGLDPWQELENARAIGMQEGVRIASALDGLVSYNDSNNDRVRAIIKQHAHSISSTAPNREYRMVDVMGSDLLLELSDRLWTQATGSRTPIGAYGTFWDEKEAEPELDQNLLDELL
;
A
#
# COMPACT_ATOMS: atom_id res chain seq x y z
N MET A 1 -25.61 -34.67 -73.87
CA MET A 1 -25.52 -33.47 -73.02
C MET A 1 -26.04 -33.81 -71.63
N ARG A 2 -25.21 -34.36 -70.73
CA ARG A 2 -25.55 -34.60 -69.32
C ARG A 2 -24.65 -33.70 -68.48
N LEU A 3 -25.17 -32.55 -68.05
CA LEU A 3 -24.40 -31.56 -67.29
C LEU A 3 -24.10 -32.07 -65.87
N SER A 4 -22.85 -31.86 -65.48
CA SER A 4 -22.26 -32.08 -64.17
C SER A 4 -22.87 -31.15 -63.11
N ILE A 5 -24.02 -31.52 -62.53
CA ILE A 5 -24.68 -30.75 -61.46
C ILE A 5 -24.25 -31.24 -60.06
N ARG A 6 -23.80 -32.50 -59.92
CA ARG A 6 -23.42 -33.09 -58.62
C ARG A 6 -22.12 -32.52 -58.02
N GLY A 7 -21.18 -32.05 -58.84
CA GLY A 7 -19.87 -31.55 -58.37
C GLY A 7 -19.92 -30.16 -57.74
N ALA A 8 -20.82 -29.29 -58.20
CA ALA A 8 -20.93 -27.91 -57.70
C ALA A 8 -21.58 -27.86 -56.30
N SER A 9 -22.65 -28.62 -56.09
CA SER A 9 -23.37 -28.69 -54.80
C SER A 9 -22.53 -29.32 -53.69
N ALA A 10 -21.75 -30.36 -54.01
CA ALA A 10 -20.84 -30.99 -53.05
C ALA A 10 -19.68 -30.06 -52.64
N ARG A 11 -19.16 -29.24 -53.56
CA ARG A 11 -18.13 -28.23 -53.26
C ARG A 11 -18.68 -27.06 -52.45
N LEU A 12 -19.94 -26.66 -52.66
CA LEU A 12 -20.60 -25.63 -51.85
C LEU A 12 -20.87 -26.10 -50.42
N LEU A 13 -21.34 -27.34 -50.24
CA LEU A 13 -21.57 -27.94 -48.93
C LEU A 13 -20.27 -28.16 -48.16
N ALA A 14 -19.19 -28.60 -48.83
CA ALA A 14 -17.87 -28.71 -48.22
C ALA A 14 -17.31 -27.35 -47.79
N ARG A 15 -17.48 -26.29 -48.61
CA ARG A 15 -17.08 -24.93 -48.25
C ARG A 15 -17.90 -24.36 -47.10
N ALA A 16 -19.21 -24.62 -47.07
CA ALA A 16 -20.06 -24.23 -45.96
C ALA A 16 -19.63 -24.94 -44.66
N ALA A 17 -19.40 -26.26 -44.69
CA ALA A 17 -18.93 -27.02 -43.53
C ALA A 17 -17.56 -26.54 -43.00
N ILE A 18 -16.62 -26.19 -43.90
CA ILE A 18 -15.32 -25.61 -43.51
C ILE A 18 -15.52 -24.23 -42.88
N PHE A 19 -16.37 -23.37 -43.44
CA PHE A 19 -16.63 -22.03 -42.91
C PHE A 19 -17.32 -22.09 -41.54
N THR A 20 -18.30 -22.99 -41.36
CA THR A 20 -18.96 -23.23 -40.07
C THR A 20 -17.99 -23.83 -39.04
N GLY A 21 -17.08 -24.72 -39.46
CA GLY A 21 -16.04 -25.28 -38.60
C GLY A 21 -15.06 -24.22 -38.09
N ILE A 22 -14.61 -23.30 -38.96
CA ILE A 22 -13.70 -22.20 -38.59
C ILE A 22 -14.38 -21.23 -37.61
N VAL A 23 -15.66 -20.88 -37.84
CA VAL A 23 -16.43 -19.99 -36.95
C VAL A 23 -16.73 -20.66 -35.59
N ALA A 24 -16.97 -21.97 -35.57
CA ALA A 24 -17.17 -22.70 -34.32
C ALA A 24 -15.87 -22.83 -33.50
N LEU A 25 -14.72 -23.00 -34.16
CA LEU A 25 -13.42 -23.11 -33.50
C LEU A 25 -12.92 -21.75 -32.96
N SER A 26 -13.19 -20.64 -33.65
CA SER A 26 -12.83 -19.30 -33.14
C SER A 26 -13.69 -18.84 -31.96
N GLY A 27 -14.93 -19.34 -31.84
CA GLY A 27 -15.77 -19.13 -30.65
C GLY A 27 -15.28 -19.88 -29.41
N CYS A 28 -14.69 -21.06 -29.58
CA CYS A 28 -14.16 -21.87 -28.47
C CYS A 28 -12.90 -21.25 -27.85
N SER A 29 -12.01 -20.62 -28.63
CA SER A 29 -10.80 -20.01 -28.09
C SER A 29 -11.14 -18.80 -27.20
N ALA A 30 -12.07 -17.94 -27.62
CA ALA A 30 -12.54 -16.82 -26.80
C ALA A 30 -13.16 -17.28 -25.47
N ALA A 31 -13.94 -18.36 -25.49
CA ALA A 31 -14.51 -18.94 -24.27
C ALA A 31 -13.42 -19.49 -23.33
N ILE A 32 -12.40 -20.18 -23.86
CA ILE A 32 -11.27 -20.70 -23.07
C ILE A 32 -10.48 -19.57 -22.43
N TYR A 33 -10.18 -18.50 -23.18
CA TYR A 33 -9.46 -17.35 -22.63
C TYR A 33 -10.27 -16.60 -21.56
N LYS A 34 -11.59 -16.45 -21.76
CA LYS A 34 -12.46 -15.85 -20.75
C LYS A 34 -12.49 -16.68 -19.46
N VAL A 35 -12.74 -17.99 -19.55
CA VAL A 35 -12.73 -18.89 -18.38
C VAL A 35 -11.37 -18.88 -17.67
N THR A 36 -10.28 -18.85 -18.44
CA THR A 36 -8.92 -18.77 -17.88
C THR A 36 -8.72 -17.43 -17.17
N GLY A 37 -9.13 -16.31 -17.76
CA GLY A 37 -9.06 -14.99 -17.13
C GLY A 37 -9.89 -14.89 -15.85
N ASP A 38 -11.12 -15.40 -15.87
CA ASP A 38 -12.00 -15.46 -14.69
C ASP A 38 -11.34 -16.29 -13.57
N THR A 39 -10.79 -17.46 -13.92
CA THR A 39 -10.08 -18.32 -12.97
C THR A 39 -8.85 -17.63 -12.38
N MET A 40 -8.06 -16.93 -13.20
CA MET A 40 -6.87 -16.22 -12.75
C MET A 40 -7.22 -15.04 -11.83
N THR A 41 -8.34 -14.36 -12.09
CA THR A 41 -8.86 -13.29 -11.21
C THR A 41 -9.23 -13.85 -9.85
N ASN A 42 -10.01 -14.94 -9.82
CA ASN A 42 -10.40 -15.60 -8.56
C ASN A 42 -9.19 -16.15 -7.80
N ILE A 43 -8.21 -16.75 -8.49
CA ILE A 43 -6.95 -17.17 -7.83
C ILE A 43 -6.23 -15.96 -7.23
N GLY A 44 -6.24 -14.81 -7.90
CA GLY A 44 -5.69 -13.57 -7.38
C GLY A 44 -6.38 -13.13 -6.09
N GLU A 45 -7.70 -13.04 -6.10
CA GLU A 45 -8.52 -12.51 -5.00
C GLU A 45 -8.65 -13.48 -3.83
N ASP A 46 -8.94 -14.75 -4.09
CA ASP A 46 -9.28 -15.75 -3.06
C ASP A 46 -8.06 -16.50 -2.50
N VAL A 47 -6.94 -16.53 -3.23
CA VAL A 47 -5.78 -17.35 -2.88
C VAL A 47 -4.52 -16.51 -2.71
N MET A 48 -4.15 -15.75 -3.74
CA MET A 48 -2.87 -15.03 -3.75
C MET A 48 -2.85 -13.86 -2.77
N VAL A 49 -3.88 -13.01 -2.77
CA VAL A 49 -3.93 -11.83 -1.89
C VAL A 49 -3.98 -12.23 -0.41
N PRO A 50 -4.86 -13.15 0.05
CA PRO A 50 -4.86 -13.60 1.44
C PRO A 50 -3.52 -14.22 1.84
N TYR A 51 -2.92 -15.04 0.97
CA TYR A 51 -1.59 -15.61 1.24
C TYR A 51 -0.53 -14.52 1.43
N LEU A 52 -0.48 -13.53 0.53
CA LEU A 52 0.45 -12.42 0.64
C LEU A 52 0.21 -11.60 1.91
N LEU A 53 -1.04 -11.38 2.33
CA LEU A 53 -1.35 -10.66 3.57
C LEU A 53 -0.84 -11.37 4.83
N THR A 54 -0.59 -12.68 4.78
CA THR A 54 -0.02 -13.44 5.90
C THR A 54 1.51 -13.45 5.96
N THR A 55 2.20 -12.93 4.93
CA THR A 55 3.67 -12.91 4.87
C THR A 55 4.28 -11.88 5.83
N ASP A 56 5.51 -12.12 6.28
CA ASP A 56 6.37 -11.14 6.94
C ASP A 56 7.43 -10.53 6.04
N ASP A 57 7.53 -10.99 4.80
CA ASP A 57 8.47 -10.44 3.83
C ASP A 57 7.77 -9.38 2.96
N SER A 58 7.83 -8.12 3.41
CA SER A 58 7.26 -7.00 2.65
C SER A 58 7.96 -6.79 1.29
N LYS A 59 9.22 -7.24 1.16
CA LYS A 59 10.03 -7.09 -0.05
C LYS A 59 9.66 -8.12 -1.11
N ILE A 60 9.38 -9.37 -0.72
CA ILE A 60 8.85 -10.35 -1.67
C ILE A 60 7.44 -9.96 -2.12
N ALA A 61 6.59 -9.46 -1.22
CA ALA A 61 5.26 -8.98 -1.58
C ALA A 61 5.34 -7.84 -2.61
N CYS A 62 6.26 -6.90 -2.40
CA CYS A 62 6.56 -5.82 -3.32
C CYS A 62 7.03 -6.34 -4.70
N ALA A 63 8.07 -7.18 -4.73
CA ALA A 63 8.63 -7.72 -5.97
C ALA A 63 7.62 -8.58 -6.74
N SER A 64 6.86 -9.43 -6.04
CA SER A 64 5.80 -10.25 -6.61
C SER A 64 4.67 -9.39 -7.18
N GLY A 65 4.23 -8.36 -6.45
CA GLY A 65 3.22 -7.42 -6.93
C GLY A 65 3.63 -6.76 -8.24
N GLU A 66 4.83 -6.17 -8.31
CA GLU A 66 5.34 -5.54 -9.53
C GLU A 66 5.48 -6.54 -10.69
N ALA A 67 5.98 -7.75 -10.43
CA ALA A 67 6.22 -8.76 -11.46
C ALA A 67 4.94 -9.39 -12.01
N LEU A 68 3.94 -9.64 -11.15
CA LEU A 68 2.69 -10.30 -11.54
C LEU A 68 1.64 -9.33 -12.08
N THR A 69 1.77 -8.03 -11.81
CA THR A 69 0.81 -7.01 -12.28
C THR A 69 0.56 -7.09 -13.80
N PRO A 70 1.59 -7.09 -14.68
CA PRO A 70 1.34 -7.17 -16.13
C PRO A 70 0.66 -8.48 -16.55
N LEU A 71 1.00 -9.59 -15.90
CA LEU A 71 0.39 -10.90 -16.18
C LEU A 71 -1.09 -10.87 -15.83
N LEU A 72 -1.45 -10.47 -14.62
CA LEU A 72 -2.83 -10.51 -14.13
C LEU A 72 -3.71 -9.48 -14.85
N LEU A 73 -3.20 -8.26 -15.07
CA LEU A 73 -3.95 -7.24 -15.79
C LEU A 73 -4.09 -7.53 -17.28
N SER A 74 -3.22 -8.35 -17.89
CA SER A 74 -3.36 -8.73 -19.30
C SER A 74 -4.65 -9.50 -19.58
N PHE A 75 -5.21 -10.19 -18.57
CA PHE A 75 -6.47 -10.92 -18.72
C PHE A 75 -7.70 -10.02 -18.89
N SER A 76 -7.61 -8.73 -18.58
CA SER A 76 -8.67 -7.75 -18.91
C SER A 76 -8.98 -7.65 -20.41
N THR A 77 -8.07 -8.12 -21.27
CA THR A 77 -8.30 -8.17 -22.73
C THR A 77 -9.20 -9.32 -23.17
N VAL A 78 -9.40 -10.31 -22.29
CA VAL A 78 -10.14 -11.55 -22.59
C VAL A 78 -11.28 -11.84 -21.60
N THR A 79 -11.34 -11.13 -20.48
CA THR A 79 -12.45 -11.20 -19.52
C THR A 79 -12.76 -9.83 -18.89
N THR A 80 -13.74 -9.78 -17.98
CA THR A 80 -14.06 -8.61 -17.17
C THR A 80 -12.80 -8.09 -16.49
N PRO A 81 -12.47 -6.79 -16.58
CA PRO A 81 -11.30 -6.23 -15.92
C PRO A 81 -11.29 -6.54 -14.42
N PRO A 82 -10.19 -7.04 -13.86
CA PRO A 82 -10.10 -7.37 -12.44
C PRO A 82 -9.80 -6.10 -11.63
N ASP A 83 -10.74 -5.14 -11.59
CA ASP A 83 -10.50 -3.80 -11.04
C ASP A 83 -10.17 -3.81 -9.53
N GLN A 84 -10.69 -4.78 -8.76
CA GLN A 84 -10.32 -4.95 -7.34
C GLN A 84 -8.84 -5.36 -7.20
N LEU A 85 -8.36 -6.33 -8.00
CA LEU A 85 -6.94 -6.67 -8.06
C LEU A 85 -6.08 -5.53 -8.60
N GLU A 86 -6.55 -4.78 -9.60
CA GLU A 86 -5.82 -3.61 -10.12
C GLU A 86 -5.61 -2.56 -9.03
N THR A 87 -6.61 -2.38 -8.16
CA THR A 87 -6.51 -1.51 -6.98
C THR A 87 -5.36 -1.95 -6.07
N LEU A 88 -5.31 -3.23 -5.69
CA LEU A 88 -4.24 -3.75 -4.82
C LEU A 88 -2.86 -3.69 -5.48
N MET A 89 -2.77 -4.07 -6.75
CA MET A 89 -1.51 -4.09 -7.50
C MET A 89 -0.93 -2.70 -7.70
N GLY A 90 -1.78 -1.72 -8.03
CA GLY A 90 -1.34 -0.33 -8.16
C GLY A 90 -0.90 0.25 -6.81
N LEU A 91 -1.54 -0.13 -5.70
CA LEU A 91 -1.09 0.23 -4.36
C LEU A 91 0.30 -0.35 -4.09
N VAL A 92 0.49 -1.67 -4.24
CA VAL A 92 1.77 -2.34 -4.01
C VAL A 92 2.87 -1.73 -4.89
N GLY A 93 2.59 -1.56 -6.19
CA GLY A 93 3.54 -0.94 -7.12
C GLY A 93 3.88 0.51 -6.76
N GLY A 94 2.92 1.27 -6.23
CA GLY A 94 3.16 2.62 -5.71
C GLY A 94 4.04 2.61 -4.45
N THR A 95 3.79 1.70 -3.52
CA THR A 95 4.58 1.54 -2.29
C THR A 95 6.02 1.14 -2.60
N CYS A 96 6.21 0.18 -3.51
CA CYS A 96 7.54 -0.22 -3.99
C CYS A 96 8.34 0.96 -4.58
N ALA A 97 7.68 1.77 -5.41
CA ALA A 97 8.32 2.94 -5.99
C ALA A 97 8.63 4.00 -4.92
N SER A 98 7.76 4.16 -3.92
CA SER A 98 7.97 5.06 -2.78
C SER A 98 9.15 4.65 -1.92
N GLN A 99 9.33 3.34 -1.66
CA GLN A 99 10.49 2.81 -0.95
C GLN A 99 11.80 3.10 -1.71
N ARG A 100 11.80 2.96 -3.04
CA ARG A 100 12.96 3.35 -3.87
C ARG A 100 13.22 4.86 -3.83
N ALA A 101 12.15 5.68 -3.80
CA ALA A 101 12.28 7.13 -3.66
C ALA A 101 12.91 7.52 -2.31
N PHE A 102 12.52 6.83 -1.23
CA PHE A 102 13.05 7.00 0.12
C PHE A 102 14.55 6.68 0.19
N GLU A 103 15.02 5.61 -0.46
CA GLU A 103 16.46 5.28 -0.53
C GLU A 103 17.30 6.44 -1.09
N HIS A 104 16.80 7.09 -2.13
CA HIS A 104 17.44 8.27 -2.71
C HIS A 104 17.32 9.52 -1.83
N GLU A 105 16.23 9.67 -1.09
CA GLU A 105 16.08 10.74 -0.09
C GLU A 105 17.10 10.59 1.04
N MET A 106 17.33 9.38 1.53
CA MET A 106 18.36 9.11 2.53
C MET A 106 19.77 9.43 2.02
N ALA A 107 20.05 9.14 0.75
CA ALA A 107 21.30 9.56 0.11
C ALA A 107 21.40 11.09 0.01
N TYR A 108 20.30 11.77 -0.33
CA TYR A 108 20.25 13.23 -0.36
C TYR A 108 20.57 13.83 1.01
N ILE A 109 19.96 13.35 2.10
CA ILE A 109 20.20 13.86 3.46
C ILE A 109 21.69 13.77 3.81
N ARG A 110 22.33 12.61 3.56
CA ARG A 110 23.77 12.41 3.83
C ARG A 110 24.67 13.30 2.98
N PHE A 111 24.43 13.37 1.67
CA PHE A 111 25.25 14.21 0.80
C PHE A 111 25.06 15.70 1.09
N ALA A 112 23.87 16.11 1.50
CA ALA A 112 23.60 17.48 1.91
C ALA A 112 24.36 17.84 3.20
N SER A 113 24.38 16.95 4.21
CA SER A 113 25.15 17.18 5.44
C SER A 113 26.66 17.23 5.20
N GLU A 114 27.16 16.45 4.23
CA GLU A 114 28.56 16.47 3.78
C GLU A 114 28.91 17.62 2.82
N GLN A 115 27.97 18.52 2.51
CA GLN A 115 28.14 19.62 1.54
C GLN A 115 28.50 19.15 0.10
N ARG A 116 28.11 17.93 -0.26
CA ARG A 116 28.35 17.33 -1.60
C ARG A 116 27.20 17.66 -2.55
N ILE A 117 27.13 18.93 -2.96
CA ILE A 117 25.97 19.50 -3.67
C ILE A 117 25.59 18.75 -4.96
N SER A 118 26.55 18.35 -5.79
CA SER A 118 26.26 17.64 -7.05
C SER A 118 25.63 16.28 -6.79
N GLN A 119 26.15 15.52 -5.83
CA GLN A 119 25.58 14.22 -5.45
C GLN A 119 24.22 14.39 -4.77
N ALA A 120 24.06 15.38 -3.89
CA ALA A 120 22.79 15.69 -3.26
C ALA A 120 21.72 16.06 -4.30
N THR A 121 22.05 16.94 -5.24
CA THR A 121 21.15 17.33 -6.34
C THR A 121 20.72 16.12 -7.15
N ASN A 122 21.66 15.26 -7.54
CA ASN A 122 21.34 14.04 -8.29
C ASN A 122 20.43 13.09 -7.49
N ALA A 123 20.74 12.85 -6.21
CA ALA A 123 19.92 12.00 -5.35
C ALA A 123 18.50 12.55 -5.19
N ARG A 124 18.35 13.87 -5.06
CA ARG A 124 17.02 14.52 -5.01
C ARG A 124 16.24 14.32 -6.30
N ILE A 125 16.88 14.44 -7.47
CA ILE A 125 16.23 14.20 -8.76
C ILE A 125 15.77 12.74 -8.89
N GLU A 126 16.60 11.77 -8.51
CA GLU A 126 16.21 10.36 -8.54
C GLU A 126 15.05 10.06 -7.59
N SER A 127 15.06 10.63 -6.38
CA SER A 127 13.94 10.54 -5.44
C SER A 127 12.64 11.08 -6.07
N LYS A 128 12.67 12.27 -6.69
CA LYS A 128 11.51 12.85 -7.39
C LYS A 128 11.00 11.99 -8.54
N ARG A 129 11.90 11.40 -9.34
CA ARG A 129 11.53 10.49 -10.45
C ARG A 129 10.79 9.26 -9.95
N TRP A 130 11.26 8.66 -8.85
CA TRP A 130 10.59 7.52 -8.24
C TRP A 130 9.25 7.91 -7.61
N HIS A 131 9.14 9.10 -7.00
CA HIS A 131 7.85 9.63 -6.55
C HIS A 131 6.86 9.84 -7.70
N ALA A 132 7.30 10.29 -8.87
CA ALA A 132 6.42 10.38 -10.05
C ALA A 132 5.90 9.00 -10.48
N ILE A 133 6.75 7.97 -10.46
CA ILE A 133 6.33 6.58 -10.75
C ILE A 133 5.33 6.10 -9.69
N ALA A 134 5.59 6.38 -8.41
CA ALA A 134 4.69 6.04 -7.31
C ALA A 134 3.32 6.70 -7.48
N ALA A 135 3.29 8.01 -7.72
CA ALA A 135 2.08 8.80 -7.94
C ALA A 135 1.22 8.24 -9.07
N ALA A 136 1.83 7.90 -10.21
CA ALA A 136 1.11 7.32 -11.34
C ALA A 136 0.47 5.97 -11.01
N ARG A 137 1.18 5.10 -10.27
CA ARG A 137 0.69 3.77 -9.89
C ARG A 137 -0.42 3.84 -8.84
N TYR A 138 -0.23 4.67 -7.82
CA TYR A 138 -1.26 4.94 -6.82
C TYR A 138 -2.51 5.57 -7.44
N PHE A 139 -2.34 6.52 -8.37
CA PHE A 139 -3.48 7.15 -9.02
C PHE A 139 -4.26 6.17 -9.88
N ARG A 140 -3.56 5.28 -10.60
CA ARG A 140 -4.21 4.18 -11.33
C ARG A 140 -4.98 3.25 -10.39
N SER A 141 -4.41 2.91 -9.24
CA SER A 141 -5.11 2.13 -8.19
C SER A 141 -6.39 2.82 -7.72
N TYR A 142 -6.32 4.11 -7.40
CA TYR A 142 -7.49 4.90 -7.01
C TYR A 142 -8.57 4.95 -8.10
N GLN A 143 -8.16 5.05 -9.37
CA GLN A 143 -9.10 4.98 -10.50
C GLN A 143 -9.73 3.59 -10.66
N ALA A 144 -8.98 2.52 -10.37
CA ALA A 144 -9.49 1.16 -10.39
C ALA A 144 -10.52 0.93 -9.27
N LEU A 145 -10.29 1.49 -8.07
CA LEU A 145 -11.27 1.51 -6.99
C LEU A 145 -12.60 2.11 -7.46
N GLY A 146 -12.53 3.28 -8.13
CA GLY A 146 -13.71 3.96 -8.66
C GLY A 146 -14.52 3.12 -9.65
N ARG A 147 -13.86 2.27 -10.44
CA ARG A 147 -14.51 1.33 -11.37
C ARG A 147 -15.08 0.11 -10.65
N ALA A 148 -14.39 -0.38 -9.62
CA ALA A 148 -14.77 -1.58 -8.88
C ALA A 148 -15.96 -1.35 -7.93
N LEU A 149 -15.91 -0.30 -7.12
CA LEU A 149 -16.84 -0.08 -5.98
C LEU A 149 -17.57 1.26 -6.04
N GLY A 150 -17.38 2.04 -7.11
CA GLY A 150 -17.97 3.36 -7.29
C GLY A 150 -17.05 4.50 -6.88
N GLU A 151 -17.37 5.71 -7.34
CA GLU A 151 -16.52 6.90 -7.17
C GLU A 151 -16.35 7.27 -5.69
N PRO A 152 -15.10 7.32 -5.18
CA PRO A 152 -14.84 7.73 -3.80
C PRO A 152 -15.30 9.15 -3.48
N GLY A 153 -15.80 9.35 -2.27
CA GLY A 153 -16.21 10.65 -1.73
C GLY A 153 -17.63 11.11 -2.06
N GLY A 154 -18.45 10.23 -2.66
CA GLY A 154 -19.91 10.34 -2.77
C GLY A 154 -20.63 9.62 -1.61
N GLU A 155 -21.74 8.93 -1.91
CA GLU A 155 -22.43 8.05 -0.95
C GLU A 155 -21.57 6.81 -0.63
N CYS A 156 -21.64 6.32 0.61
CA CYS A 156 -20.93 5.12 1.00
C CYS A 156 -21.52 3.89 0.28
N PRO A 157 -20.70 3.05 -0.37
CA PRO A 157 -21.20 1.87 -1.05
C PRO A 157 -21.72 0.85 -0.03
N MET A 158 -22.61 -0.03 -0.47
CA MET A 158 -22.93 -1.24 0.28
C MET A 158 -21.87 -2.29 -0.04
N PHE A 159 -21.13 -2.73 0.98
CA PHE A 159 -20.10 -3.75 0.83
C PHE A 159 -20.72 -5.14 0.95
N ASP A 160 -20.43 -6.01 -0.01
CA ASP A 160 -20.90 -7.40 -0.01
C ASP A 160 -20.13 -8.28 0.99
N ASN A 161 -18.86 -7.93 1.27
CA ASN A 161 -17.99 -8.69 2.15
C ASN A 161 -16.83 -7.84 2.72
N ASP A 162 -16.03 -8.43 3.60
CA ASP A 162 -14.86 -7.79 4.22
C ASP A 162 -13.76 -7.46 3.19
N PHE A 163 -13.65 -8.23 2.10
CA PHE A 163 -12.67 -7.97 1.05
C PHE A 163 -12.98 -6.66 0.33
N GLU A 164 -14.25 -6.37 0.01
CA GLU A 164 -14.63 -5.09 -0.59
C GLU A 164 -14.37 -3.90 0.33
N GLN A 165 -14.59 -4.05 1.64
CA GLN A 165 -14.22 -3.03 2.62
C GLN A 165 -12.70 -2.79 2.63
N LEU A 166 -11.90 -3.85 2.56
CA LEU A 166 -10.44 -3.75 2.46
C LEU A 166 -10.01 -3.06 1.17
N ILE A 167 -10.57 -3.44 0.02
CA ILE A 167 -10.31 -2.80 -1.28
C ILE A 167 -10.67 -1.32 -1.22
N TRP A 168 -11.81 -0.98 -0.63
CA TRP A 168 -12.25 0.40 -0.45
C TRP A 168 -11.28 1.22 0.39
N LEU A 169 -10.84 0.68 1.52
CA LEU A 169 -9.87 1.31 2.40
C LEU A 169 -8.52 1.51 1.70
N LEU A 170 -7.98 0.46 1.10
CA LEU A 170 -6.66 0.45 0.45
C LEU A 170 -6.61 1.27 -0.85
N GLY A 171 -7.69 1.24 -1.65
CA GLY A 171 -7.82 2.09 -2.82
C GLY A 171 -7.97 3.57 -2.46
N SER A 172 -8.65 3.88 -1.35
CA SER A 172 -8.74 5.26 -0.84
C SER A 172 -7.36 5.74 -0.35
N ILE A 173 -6.62 4.89 0.36
CA ILE A 173 -5.23 5.18 0.75
C ILE A 173 -4.36 5.44 -0.49
N SER A 174 -4.56 4.69 -1.57
CA SER A 174 -3.87 4.94 -2.83
C SER A 174 -4.18 6.34 -3.38
N GLY A 175 -5.41 6.83 -3.25
CA GLY A 175 -5.74 8.23 -3.59
C GLY A 175 -4.94 9.26 -2.78
N LEU A 176 -4.83 9.06 -1.46
CA LEU A 176 -4.04 9.93 -0.58
C LEU A 176 -2.55 9.88 -0.94
N GLN A 177 -2.01 8.67 -1.14
CA GLN A 177 -0.61 8.46 -1.50
C GLN A 177 -0.28 8.97 -2.91
N ALA A 178 -1.23 8.90 -3.85
CA ALA A 178 -1.08 9.48 -5.18
C ALA A 178 -0.86 11.00 -5.10
N ALA A 179 -1.70 11.70 -4.34
CA ALA A 179 -1.58 13.14 -4.17
C ALA A 179 -0.27 13.54 -3.47
N LEU A 180 0.11 12.81 -2.41
CA LEU A 180 1.36 13.06 -1.69
C LEU A 180 2.59 12.83 -2.58
N ALA A 181 2.65 11.69 -3.26
CA ALA A 181 3.76 11.34 -4.13
C ALA A 181 3.87 12.31 -5.33
N ASP A 182 2.75 12.79 -5.86
CA ASP A 182 2.77 13.76 -6.96
C ASP A 182 3.38 15.08 -6.50
N ILE A 183 2.99 15.59 -5.32
CA ILE A 183 3.61 16.77 -4.70
C ILE A 183 5.13 16.56 -4.50
N GLN A 184 5.53 15.39 -3.99
CA GLN A 184 6.94 15.05 -3.79
C GLN A 184 7.74 14.98 -5.10
N SER A 185 7.06 14.79 -6.24
CA SER A 185 7.63 14.77 -7.58
C SER A 185 7.58 16.10 -8.33
N ASP A 186 7.23 17.21 -7.67
CA ASP A 186 6.91 18.51 -8.28
C ASP A 186 5.70 18.47 -9.23
N MET A 187 4.68 17.68 -8.90
CA MET A 187 3.43 17.52 -9.68
C MET A 187 3.67 16.99 -11.11
N ALA A 188 4.62 16.07 -11.27
CA ALA A 188 5.01 15.55 -12.59
C ALA A 188 3.92 14.70 -13.27
N VAL A 189 3.01 14.09 -12.49
CA VAL A 189 1.91 13.26 -13.01
C VAL A 189 0.64 14.08 -13.20
N GLY A 190 0.40 15.08 -12.33
CA GLY A 190 -0.78 15.93 -12.38
C GLY A 190 -2.02 15.27 -11.77
N VAL A 191 -1.86 14.64 -10.60
CA VAL A 191 -2.96 14.07 -9.82
C VAL A 191 -3.93 15.19 -9.42
N PRO A 192 -5.23 15.09 -9.74
CA PRO A 192 -6.18 16.15 -9.42
C PRO A 192 -6.28 16.43 -7.91
N PHE A 193 -6.29 17.72 -7.53
CA PHE A 193 -6.36 18.15 -6.13
C PHE A 193 -7.59 17.63 -5.37
N ASN A 194 -8.66 17.25 -6.06
CA ASN A 194 -9.87 16.70 -5.43
C ASN A 194 -9.76 15.21 -5.10
N VAL A 195 -8.69 14.50 -5.50
CA VAL A 195 -8.49 13.07 -5.18
C VAL A 195 -8.30 12.87 -3.68
N ALA A 196 -7.40 13.61 -3.04
CA ALA A 196 -7.15 13.49 -1.60
C ALA A 196 -8.41 13.71 -0.74
N PRO A 197 -9.20 14.79 -0.91
CA PRO A 197 -10.41 14.98 -0.11
C PRO A 197 -11.52 13.97 -0.45
N LYS A 198 -11.58 13.42 -1.67
CA LYS A 198 -12.51 12.32 -2.00
C LYS A 198 -12.11 11.03 -1.30
N ALA A 199 -10.83 10.69 -1.33
CA ALA A 199 -10.27 9.54 -0.65
C ALA A 199 -10.49 9.60 0.87
N GLU A 200 -10.30 10.75 1.52
CA GLU A 200 -10.60 10.86 2.95
C GLU A 200 -12.08 10.62 3.26
N ARG A 201 -13.00 11.22 2.48
CA ARG A 201 -14.43 11.00 2.66
C ARG A 201 -14.82 9.53 2.44
N ALA A 202 -14.15 8.85 1.53
CA ALA A 202 -14.37 7.42 1.32
C ALA A 202 -13.94 6.60 2.55
N VAL A 203 -12.79 6.92 3.16
CA VAL A 203 -12.34 6.27 4.40
C VAL A 203 -13.34 6.48 5.54
N ALA A 204 -14.02 7.63 5.59
CA ALA A 204 -15.06 7.90 6.59
C ALA A 204 -16.25 6.93 6.56
N CYS A 205 -16.48 6.22 5.45
CA CYS A 205 -17.49 5.16 5.36
C CYS A 205 -17.19 3.95 6.26
N LEU A 206 -15.94 3.82 6.73
CA LEU A 206 -15.49 2.75 7.63
C LEU A 206 -15.02 3.29 8.99
N ASP A 207 -15.33 4.55 9.32
CA ASP A 207 -15.00 5.18 10.60
C ASP A 207 -16.18 5.10 11.59
N ASP A 208 -16.48 3.88 12.03
CA ASP A 208 -17.36 3.62 13.18
C ASP A 208 -16.69 2.63 14.14
N GLU A 209 -17.30 2.39 15.30
CA GLU A 209 -16.70 1.52 16.34
C GLU A 209 -16.40 0.11 15.83
N LYS A 210 -17.31 -0.50 15.07
CA LYS A 210 -17.16 -1.85 14.55
C LYS A 210 -16.03 -1.92 13.52
N HIS A 211 -16.05 -1.01 12.54
CA HIS A 211 -15.10 -1.04 11.44
C HIS A 211 -13.72 -0.54 11.88
N ASN A 212 -13.62 0.34 12.86
CA ASN A 212 -12.33 0.73 13.43
C ASN A 212 -11.65 -0.44 14.15
N VAL A 213 -12.36 -1.30 14.86
CA VAL A 213 -11.74 -2.52 15.42
C VAL A 213 -11.33 -3.47 14.30
N LYS A 214 -12.24 -3.75 13.34
CA LYS A 214 -11.97 -4.67 12.21
C LYS A 214 -10.76 -4.24 11.38
N TRP A 215 -10.64 -2.93 11.12
CA TRP A 215 -9.59 -2.32 10.33
C TRP A 215 -8.60 -1.56 11.22
N TRP A 216 -8.31 -2.11 12.42
CA TRP A 216 -7.15 -1.80 13.27
C TRP A 216 -6.87 -0.30 13.49
N GLY A 217 -7.95 0.46 13.67
CA GLY A 217 -7.96 1.90 13.89
C GLY A 217 -7.57 2.74 12.67
N LEU A 218 -7.24 2.13 11.53
CA LEU A 218 -6.74 2.84 10.35
C LEU A 218 -7.74 3.87 9.77
N PRO A 219 -9.06 3.59 9.65
CA PRO A 219 -10.01 4.59 9.20
C PRO A 219 -10.02 5.85 10.09
N LYS A 220 -10.15 5.67 11.41
CA LYS A 220 -10.03 6.76 12.39
C LYS A 220 -8.69 7.49 12.29
N ALA A 221 -7.59 6.76 12.16
CA ALA A 221 -6.26 7.36 12.08
C ALA A 221 -6.13 8.29 10.86
N ILE A 222 -6.64 7.89 9.70
CA ILE A 222 -6.63 8.72 8.48
C ILE A 222 -7.44 10.00 8.66
N ARG A 223 -8.61 9.91 9.28
CA ARG A 223 -9.45 11.09 9.51
C ARG A 223 -8.86 12.04 10.54
N ALA A 224 -8.36 11.50 11.64
CA ALA A 224 -7.68 12.28 12.66
C ALA A 224 -6.41 12.97 12.10
N SER A 225 -5.67 12.31 11.21
CA SER A 225 -4.54 12.90 10.48
C SER A 225 -4.95 14.10 9.62
N LEU A 226 -6.12 14.07 8.98
CA LEU A 226 -6.58 15.23 8.22
C LEU A 226 -6.91 16.40 9.15
N TRP A 227 -7.49 16.11 10.32
CA TRP A 227 -7.86 17.13 11.31
C TRP A 227 -6.65 17.81 11.98
N THR A 228 -5.46 17.18 11.98
CA THR A 228 -4.23 17.85 12.43
C THR A 228 -3.70 18.84 11.39
N ILE A 229 -3.91 18.57 10.11
CA ILE A 229 -3.36 19.36 9.00
C ILE A 229 -4.28 20.52 8.59
N VAL A 230 -5.60 20.28 8.59
CA VAL A 230 -6.58 21.25 8.10
C VAL A 230 -7.28 21.94 9.28
N PRO A 231 -7.10 23.26 9.47
CA PRO A 231 -7.78 23.98 10.53
C PRO A 231 -9.31 24.00 10.34
N GLY A 232 -10.06 23.80 11.42
CA GLY A 232 -11.51 24.00 11.46
C GLY A 232 -12.36 22.86 10.90
N VAL A 233 -11.77 21.73 10.49
CA VAL A 233 -12.52 20.52 10.08
C VAL A 233 -12.66 19.48 11.20
N THR A 234 -11.98 19.69 12.33
CA THR A 234 -12.11 18.84 13.51
C THR A 234 -13.55 18.88 14.05
N PRO A 235 -14.19 17.74 14.31
CA PRO A 235 -15.50 17.71 14.96
C PRO A 235 -15.48 18.36 16.35
N ALA A 236 -16.58 19.00 16.73
CA ALA A 236 -16.67 19.72 18.00
C ALA A 236 -16.42 18.79 19.20
N GLY A 237 -15.51 19.19 20.09
CA GLY A 237 -15.19 18.45 21.32
C GLY A 237 -14.17 17.32 21.16
N LEU A 238 -13.62 17.10 19.95
CA LEU A 238 -12.55 16.13 19.71
C LEU A 238 -11.19 16.81 19.61
N ASP A 239 -10.16 16.12 20.11
CA ASP A 239 -8.75 16.46 19.89
C ASP A 239 -8.18 15.50 18.82
N PRO A 240 -7.72 16.01 17.65
CA PRO A 240 -7.13 15.19 16.60
C PRO A 240 -5.99 14.30 17.06
N TRP A 241 -5.12 14.80 17.95
CA TRP A 241 -3.95 14.06 18.42
C TRP A 241 -4.34 12.94 19.38
N GLN A 242 -5.39 13.16 20.18
CA GLN A 242 -5.96 12.13 21.03
C GLN A 242 -6.69 11.06 20.20
N GLU A 243 -7.39 11.44 19.12
CA GLU A 243 -8.03 10.47 18.22
C GLU A 243 -7.01 9.61 17.46
N LEU A 244 -5.86 10.18 17.07
CA LEU A 244 -4.72 9.42 16.53
C LEU A 244 -4.17 8.42 17.56
N GLU A 245 -4.00 8.85 18.81
CA GLU A 245 -3.56 7.98 19.91
C GLU A 245 -4.53 6.80 20.11
N ASN A 246 -5.84 7.10 20.13
CA ASN A 246 -6.89 6.09 20.27
C ASN A 246 -6.85 5.09 19.11
N ALA A 247 -6.73 5.57 17.88
CA ALA A 247 -6.61 4.72 16.69
C ALA A 247 -5.36 3.82 16.75
N ARG A 248 -4.24 4.38 17.19
CA ARG A 248 -2.98 3.65 17.35
C ARG A 248 -3.09 2.54 18.40
N ALA A 249 -3.75 2.83 19.51
CA ALA A 249 -4.01 1.84 20.56
C ALA A 249 -4.84 0.65 20.04
N ILE A 250 -5.86 0.89 19.21
CA ILE A 250 -6.63 -0.18 18.56
C ILE A 250 -5.71 -1.05 17.70
N GLY A 251 -4.90 -0.43 16.81
CA GLY A 251 -3.98 -1.19 15.96
C GLY A 251 -2.94 -2.02 16.72
N MET A 252 -2.44 -1.51 17.85
CA MET A 252 -1.54 -2.25 18.74
C MET A 252 -2.21 -3.44 19.43
N GLN A 253 -3.48 -3.30 19.81
CA GLN A 253 -4.26 -4.39 20.43
C GLN A 253 -4.61 -5.48 19.42
N GLU A 254 -4.98 -5.09 18.19
CA GLU A 254 -5.36 -6.01 17.12
C GLU A 254 -4.16 -6.67 16.40
N GLY A 255 -2.93 -6.28 16.74
CA GLY A 255 -1.71 -6.81 16.13
C GLY A 255 -1.49 -6.35 14.68
N VAL A 256 -2.07 -5.21 14.28
CA VAL A 256 -1.84 -4.54 12.98
C VAL A 256 -1.58 -3.05 13.21
N ARG A 257 -0.31 -2.68 13.32
CA ARG A 257 0.14 -1.38 13.85
C ARG A 257 0.36 -0.31 12.79
N ILE A 258 -0.33 -0.39 11.66
CA ILE A 258 -0.19 0.58 10.57
C ILE A 258 -0.67 2.00 10.96
N ALA A 259 -1.62 2.10 11.90
CA ALA A 259 -2.03 3.38 12.49
C ALA A 259 -0.87 4.07 13.21
N SER A 260 0.06 3.32 13.82
CA SER A 260 1.28 3.88 14.43
C SER A 260 2.17 4.56 13.41
N ALA A 261 2.34 3.92 12.24
CA ALA A 261 3.12 4.50 11.15
C ALA A 261 2.53 5.81 10.62
N LEU A 262 1.19 5.86 10.50
CA LEU A 262 0.50 7.06 10.06
C LEU A 262 0.66 8.22 11.06
N ASP A 263 0.46 7.96 12.36
CA ASP A 263 0.68 8.97 13.41
C ASP A 263 2.14 9.44 13.43
N GLY A 264 3.09 8.51 13.28
CA GLY A 264 4.51 8.84 13.16
C GLY A 264 4.80 9.77 11.99
N LEU A 265 4.21 9.50 10.82
CA LEU A 265 4.38 10.32 9.62
C LEU A 265 3.78 11.72 9.79
N VAL A 266 2.57 11.81 10.35
CA VAL A 266 1.91 13.09 10.62
C VAL A 266 2.72 13.91 11.63
N SER A 267 3.17 13.27 12.71
CA SER A 267 4.01 13.90 13.74
C SER A 267 5.34 14.39 13.17
N TYR A 268 5.96 13.62 12.27
CA TYR A 268 7.19 14.03 11.58
C TYR A 268 6.97 15.25 10.69
N ASN A 269 5.87 15.28 9.94
CA ASN A 269 5.52 16.42 9.09
C ASN A 269 5.18 17.68 9.91
N ASP A 270 4.66 17.52 11.11
CA ASP A 270 4.44 18.59 12.09
C ASP A 270 5.73 19.03 12.81
N SER A 271 6.88 18.42 12.48
CA SER A 271 8.18 18.63 13.16
C SER A 271 8.16 18.27 14.65
N ASN A 272 7.18 17.48 15.09
CA ASN A 272 7.05 17.01 16.47
C ASN A 272 7.87 15.73 16.69
N ASN A 273 9.19 15.86 16.60
CA ASN A 273 10.12 14.73 16.67
C ASN A 273 10.06 13.98 18.02
N ASP A 274 9.70 14.66 19.12
CA ASP A 274 9.54 14.00 20.42
C ASP A 274 8.38 13.00 20.40
N ARG A 275 7.25 13.37 19.77
CA ARG A 275 6.13 12.45 19.54
C ARG A 275 6.52 11.32 18.60
N VAL A 276 7.26 11.59 17.52
CA VAL A 276 7.76 10.53 16.61
C VAL A 276 8.58 9.50 17.39
N ARG A 277 9.51 9.94 18.23
CA ARG A 277 10.33 9.05 19.07
C ARG A 277 9.49 8.24 20.04
N ALA A 278 8.50 8.87 20.68
CA ALA A 278 7.57 8.19 21.59
C ALA A 278 6.75 7.11 20.87
N ILE A 279 6.26 7.39 19.66
CA ILE A 279 5.53 6.44 18.82
C ILE A 279 6.41 5.24 18.46
N ILE A 280 7.64 5.47 17.99
CA ILE A 280 8.57 4.40 17.60
C ILE A 280 8.88 3.51 18.81
N LYS A 281 9.13 4.09 19.99
CA LYS A 281 9.32 3.33 21.25
C LYS A 281 8.12 2.47 21.62
N GLN A 282 6.93 3.07 21.62
CA GLN A 282 5.71 2.35 21.97
C GLN A 282 5.42 1.24 20.96
N HIS A 283 5.65 1.48 19.67
CA HIS A 283 5.52 0.47 18.64
C HIS A 283 6.51 -0.68 18.86
N ALA A 284 7.79 -0.38 19.09
CA ALA A 284 8.81 -1.40 19.40
C ALA A 284 8.43 -2.25 20.62
N HIS A 285 7.91 -1.63 21.68
CA HIS A 285 7.38 -2.35 22.84
C HIS A 285 6.15 -3.19 22.48
N SER A 286 5.24 -2.67 21.67
CA SER A 286 4.02 -3.39 21.29
C SER A 286 4.30 -4.65 20.45
N ILE A 287 5.40 -4.67 19.68
CA ILE A 287 5.83 -5.86 18.92
C ILE A 287 6.20 -7.01 19.87
N SER A 288 6.81 -6.72 21.03
CA SER A 288 7.18 -7.75 22.00
C SER A 288 6.02 -8.18 22.90
N SER A 289 5.04 -7.30 23.12
CA SER A 289 3.90 -7.59 24.01
C SER A 289 2.70 -8.23 23.32
N THR A 290 2.48 -7.95 22.02
CA THR A 290 1.29 -8.39 21.29
C THR A 290 1.71 -9.12 20.01
N ALA A 291 1.19 -10.33 19.79
CA ALA A 291 1.49 -11.08 18.57
C ALA A 291 0.90 -10.37 17.34
N PRO A 292 1.57 -10.43 16.17
CA PRO A 292 1.01 -9.89 14.94
C PRO A 292 -0.25 -10.67 14.53
N ASN A 293 -1.20 -9.97 13.90
CA ASN A 293 -2.38 -10.59 13.33
C ASN A 293 -1.98 -11.61 12.25
N ARG A 294 -2.59 -12.80 12.27
CA ARG A 294 -2.23 -13.88 11.34
C ARG A 294 -2.71 -13.64 9.91
N GLU A 295 -3.85 -12.97 9.75
CA GLU A 295 -4.46 -12.71 8.45
C GLU A 295 -3.83 -11.48 7.78
N TYR A 296 -3.39 -10.50 8.56
CA TYR A 296 -2.90 -9.20 8.08
C TYR A 296 -1.46 -8.89 8.51
N ARG A 297 -0.66 -9.93 8.73
CA ARG A 297 0.74 -9.82 9.15
C ARG A 297 1.56 -8.89 8.25
N MET A 298 1.34 -8.93 6.94
CA MET A 298 2.04 -8.08 5.97
C MET A 298 1.79 -6.60 6.26
N VAL A 299 0.56 -6.23 6.61
CA VAL A 299 0.19 -4.84 6.90
C VAL A 299 0.89 -4.34 8.18
N ASP A 300 1.02 -5.21 9.18
CA ASP A 300 1.77 -4.91 10.41
C ASP A 300 3.28 -4.74 10.15
N VAL A 301 3.87 -5.61 9.30
CA VAL A 301 5.26 -5.46 8.86
C VAL A 301 5.45 -4.15 8.09
N MET A 302 4.55 -3.80 7.18
CA MET A 302 4.63 -2.52 6.45
C MET A 302 4.55 -1.32 7.40
N GLY A 303 3.73 -1.39 8.46
CA GLY A 303 3.72 -0.38 9.51
C GLY A 303 5.07 -0.26 10.24
N SER A 304 5.71 -1.38 10.51
CA SER A 304 7.05 -1.42 11.12
C SER A 304 8.12 -0.87 10.19
N ASP A 305 8.08 -1.20 8.89
CA ASP A 305 8.99 -0.67 7.87
C ASP A 305 8.89 0.85 7.79
N LEU A 306 7.68 1.41 7.74
CA LEU A 306 7.46 2.86 7.67
C LEU A 306 7.98 3.60 8.91
N LEU A 307 7.80 3.02 10.11
CA LEU A 307 8.36 3.60 11.32
C LEU A 307 9.88 3.47 11.38
N LEU A 308 10.45 2.39 10.86
CA LEU A 308 11.89 2.25 10.69
C LEU A 308 12.44 3.29 9.71
N GLU A 309 11.74 3.61 8.63
CA GLU A 309 12.10 4.70 7.72
C GLU A 309 12.15 6.06 8.43
N LEU A 310 11.20 6.33 9.34
CA LEU A 310 11.23 7.54 10.18
C LEU A 310 12.39 7.52 11.18
N SER A 311 12.65 6.38 11.81
CA SER A 311 13.81 6.18 12.68
C SER A 311 15.11 6.45 11.91
N ASP A 312 15.23 5.92 10.69
CA ASP A 312 16.38 6.10 9.82
C ASP A 312 16.62 7.56 9.47
N ARG A 313 15.55 8.31 9.19
CA ARG A 313 15.64 9.77 8.96
C ARG A 313 16.20 10.47 10.19
N LEU A 314 15.64 10.21 11.38
CA LEU A 314 16.10 10.82 12.62
C LEU A 314 17.58 10.51 12.89
N TRP A 315 17.97 9.24 12.81
CA TRP A 315 19.35 8.82 12.97
C TRP A 315 20.27 9.45 11.94
N THR A 316 19.90 9.45 10.66
CA THR A 316 20.76 9.98 9.60
C THR A 316 20.93 11.49 9.71
N GLN A 317 19.89 12.21 10.11
CA GLN A 317 19.97 13.65 10.34
C GLN A 317 20.92 14.01 11.49
N ALA A 318 21.00 13.16 12.52
CA ALA A 318 21.80 13.43 13.70
C ALA A 318 23.22 12.87 13.65
N THR A 319 23.41 11.67 13.10
CA THR A 319 24.68 10.92 13.13
C THR A 319 25.27 10.67 11.75
N GLY A 320 24.51 10.91 10.67
CA GLY A 320 24.91 10.60 9.30
C GLY A 320 24.70 9.13 8.89
N SER A 321 24.20 8.28 9.79
CA SER A 321 23.94 6.85 9.55
C SER A 321 22.48 6.47 9.82
N ARG A 322 22.02 5.35 9.25
CA ARG A 322 20.70 4.78 9.56
C ARG A 322 20.62 4.26 11.00
N THR A 323 19.41 3.88 11.42
CA THR A 323 19.17 3.16 12.66
C THR A 323 20.05 1.89 12.68
N PRO A 324 20.91 1.72 13.69
CA PRO A 324 21.70 0.49 13.80
C PRO A 324 20.82 -0.75 13.95
N ILE A 325 21.32 -1.89 13.48
CA ILE A 325 20.64 -3.18 13.69
C ILE A 325 20.51 -3.43 15.20
N GLY A 326 19.29 -3.79 15.63
CA GLY A 326 18.98 -4.01 17.05
C GLY A 326 18.68 -2.73 17.86
N ALA A 327 18.82 -1.54 17.28
CA ALA A 327 18.55 -0.26 17.92
C ALA A 327 17.15 0.31 17.59
N TYR A 328 16.26 -0.48 16.99
CA TYR A 328 14.90 -0.02 16.72
C TYR A 328 14.15 0.21 18.03
N GLY A 329 13.61 1.42 18.21
CA GLY A 329 13.03 1.86 19.50
C GLY A 329 13.99 2.63 20.40
N THR A 330 15.25 2.81 20.03
CA THR A 330 16.23 3.61 20.78
C THR A 330 16.84 4.72 19.91
N PHE A 331 17.49 5.69 20.55
CA PHE A 331 18.06 6.85 19.87
C PHE A 331 19.48 7.18 20.35
N TRP A 332 20.25 7.86 19.49
CA TRP A 332 21.68 8.14 19.64
C TRP A 332 22.05 8.97 20.88
N ASP A 333 21.09 9.71 21.42
CA ASP A 333 21.24 10.62 22.56
C ASP A 333 20.76 10.02 23.88
N GLU A 334 20.30 8.76 23.85
CA GLU A 334 19.88 8.04 25.04
C GLU A 334 21.10 7.37 25.67
N LYS A 335 21.23 7.52 26.99
CA LYS A 335 22.25 6.75 27.73
C LYS A 335 21.84 5.28 27.67
N GLU A 336 22.76 4.42 27.24
CA GLU A 336 22.61 2.99 27.44
C GLU A 336 22.29 2.76 28.92
N ALA A 337 21.19 2.07 29.22
CA ALA A 337 21.04 1.49 30.53
C ALA A 337 22.25 0.56 30.69
N GLU A 338 23.12 0.84 31.67
CA GLU A 338 24.20 -0.08 31.99
C GLU A 338 23.58 -1.46 32.12
N PRO A 339 24.06 -2.48 31.37
CA PRO A 339 23.58 -3.82 31.59
C PRO A 339 23.81 -4.10 33.07
N GLU A 340 22.74 -4.39 33.81
CA GLU A 340 22.87 -5.00 35.13
C GLU A 340 23.62 -6.31 34.88
N LEU A 341 24.95 -6.24 35.01
CA LEU A 341 25.80 -7.41 35.08
C LEU A 341 25.26 -8.19 36.26
N ASP A 342 24.56 -9.29 35.96
CA ASP A 342 24.16 -10.26 36.95
C ASP A 342 25.42 -10.70 37.69
N GLN A 343 25.62 -10.17 38.90
CA GLN A 343 26.76 -10.49 39.74
C GLN A 343 26.85 -12.00 40.00
N ASN A 344 25.74 -12.74 39.86
CA ASN A 344 25.72 -14.19 40.00
C ASN A 344 26.41 -14.90 38.82
N LEU A 345 26.49 -14.30 37.62
CA LEU A 345 27.17 -14.89 36.46
C LEU A 345 28.71 -14.74 36.56
N LEU A 346 29.19 -13.75 37.29
CA LEU A 346 30.62 -13.53 37.55
C LEU A 346 31.16 -14.45 38.65
N ASP A 347 30.32 -14.81 39.62
CA ASP A 347 30.70 -15.73 40.70
C ASP A 347 30.72 -17.21 40.26
N GLU A 348 30.06 -17.57 39.15
CA GLU A 348 30.14 -18.92 38.54
C GLU A 348 31.34 -19.12 37.60
N LEU A 349 32.09 -18.05 37.28
CA LEU A 349 33.23 -18.07 36.35
C LEU A 349 34.60 -17.88 37.02
N LEU A 350 34.66 -17.76 38.35
CA LEU A 350 35.89 -17.67 39.15
C LEU A 350 36.06 -18.86 40.10
#